data_AF-A0A3A0DGA9-F1
#
_entry.id   AF-A0A3A0DGA9-F1
#
_cell.length_a   1.000
_cell.length_b   1.000
_cell.length_c   1.000
_cell.angle_alpha   90.00
_cell.angle_beta   90.00
_cell.angle_gamma   90.00
#
_symmetry.space_group_name_H-M   'P 1'
#
loop_
_entity.id
_entity.type
_entity.pdbx_description
1 polymer ?
#
loop_
_entity_poly.entity_id
_entity_poly.type
_entity_poly.pdbx_seq_one_letter_code
_entity_poly.pdbx_strand_id
1 'polypeptide(L)'
;MTKIQSRRLGFEAQERRLCLAVDVAVEDGVLSVTGEADGAVEIVATDAGTFEVRDAGALIDTATEVEDIKVRLDDTETNADHTLSIDLGGQSVRRLFVDLDDGNNTITLSGGRVDQFFAYLGGDGNDAVTIAADAVVERGASIRLGDGDNTLAVAGTLGRELLVHGGDDADTVTVDEGAVLERGMIAKLGNGSNATTIAGQVDRSVAVFGGVDDDTLDILATAAVERSVTANLGGGDNSLSLAGTIEGSLSYDGRGGNDTVTLEESAVVERNVDIKLGDGDNGVSHQGAIGGNLRVVSANEDDVVDISDREDAVGGRTRIDLGGQHEGHGRFGPHGHGPFGFHLGAALGRAFGFGRWRR
;
A
#
# COMPACT_ATOMS: atom_id res chain seq x y z
N MET A 1 81.53 -16.38 -7.28
CA MET A 1 80.34 -15.66 -7.79
C MET A 1 79.10 -16.47 -7.45
N THR A 2 78.39 -16.07 -6.40
CA THR A 2 77.28 -16.84 -5.83
C THR A 2 75.97 -16.35 -6.43
N LYS A 3 75.26 -17.22 -7.16
CA LYS A 3 73.96 -16.91 -7.78
C LYS A 3 72.89 -16.83 -6.69
N ILE A 4 72.36 -15.63 -6.45
CA ILE A 4 71.17 -15.42 -5.61
C ILE A 4 69.96 -15.74 -6.48
N GLN A 5 69.28 -16.87 -6.21
CA GLN A 5 67.99 -17.18 -6.81
C GLN A 5 66.90 -16.41 -6.05
N SER A 6 66.30 -15.39 -6.68
CA SER A 6 65.10 -14.76 -6.15
C SER A 6 63.90 -15.69 -6.33
N ARG A 7 63.39 -16.25 -5.23
CA ARG A 7 62.07 -16.90 -5.23
C ARG A 7 61.00 -15.81 -5.33
N ARG A 8 60.27 -15.78 -6.45
CA ARG A 8 59.01 -15.02 -6.55
C ARG A 8 58.00 -15.68 -5.60
N LEU A 9 57.56 -14.94 -4.59
CA LEU A 9 56.37 -15.26 -3.82
C LEU A 9 55.17 -15.11 -4.76
N GLY A 10 54.59 -16.22 -5.21
CA GLY A 10 53.27 -16.21 -5.84
C GLY A 10 52.24 -16.14 -4.73
N PHE A 11 51.48 -15.05 -4.67
CA PHE A 11 50.25 -15.02 -3.88
C PHE A 11 49.23 -15.85 -4.66
N GLU A 12 48.85 -17.02 -4.16
CA GLU A 12 47.60 -17.66 -4.57
C GLU A 12 46.46 -16.73 -4.16
N ALA A 13 45.52 -16.48 -5.08
CA ALA A 13 44.31 -15.74 -4.74
C ALA A 13 43.64 -16.50 -3.59
N GLN A 14 43.59 -15.88 -2.40
CA GLN A 14 42.84 -16.44 -1.28
C GLN A 14 41.42 -16.74 -1.77
N GLU A 15 41.01 -17.97 -1.47
CA GLU A 15 39.78 -18.62 -1.88
C GLU A 15 38.62 -17.61 -2.00
N ARG A 16 37.98 -17.56 -3.18
CA ARG A 16 36.64 -16.99 -3.34
C ARG A 16 35.67 -17.85 -2.54
N ARG A 17 35.74 -17.79 -1.22
CA ARG A 17 34.69 -18.28 -0.35
C ARG A 17 33.56 -17.30 -0.56
N LEU A 18 32.55 -17.74 -1.31
CA LEU A 18 31.22 -17.15 -1.26
C LEU A 18 30.81 -17.25 0.21
N CYS A 19 30.94 -16.16 0.96
CA CYS A 19 30.28 -16.06 2.23
C CYS A 19 28.80 -16.09 1.90
N LEU A 20 28.07 -17.08 2.46
CA LEU A 20 26.63 -17.08 2.35
C LEU A 20 26.15 -15.79 3.02
N ALA A 21 25.41 -15.02 2.26
CA ALA A 21 25.06 -13.65 2.61
C ALA A 21 23.79 -13.62 3.51
N VAL A 22 22.97 -14.67 3.39
CA VAL A 22 21.78 -14.92 4.22
C VAL A 22 21.91 -16.17 5.11
N ASP A 23 21.45 -16.04 6.36
CA ASP A 23 21.26 -17.08 7.37
C ASP A 23 19.81 -17.58 7.36
N VAL A 24 19.64 -18.90 7.47
CA VAL A 24 18.34 -19.58 7.48
C VAL A 24 18.22 -20.43 8.76
N ALA A 25 17.10 -20.32 9.45
CA ALA A 25 16.79 -21.13 10.63
C ALA A 25 15.29 -21.44 10.73
N VAL A 26 14.96 -22.61 11.29
CA VAL A 26 13.58 -22.95 11.67
C VAL A 26 13.55 -23.22 13.18
N GLU A 27 12.75 -22.43 13.90
CA GLU A 27 12.51 -22.61 15.34
C GLU A 27 11.01 -22.54 15.62
N ASP A 28 10.46 -23.57 16.28
CA ASP A 28 9.03 -23.67 16.62
C ASP A 28 8.10 -23.41 15.41
N GLY A 29 8.48 -23.93 14.23
CA GLY A 29 7.75 -23.75 12.98
C GLY A 29 7.89 -22.37 12.34
N VAL A 30 8.78 -21.50 12.83
CA VAL A 30 9.06 -20.19 12.22
C VAL A 30 10.31 -20.29 11.36
N LEU A 31 10.15 -20.20 10.04
CA LEU A 31 11.25 -19.98 9.12
C LEU A 31 11.73 -18.54 9.25
N SER A 32 12.95 -18.35 9.74
CA SER A 32 13.64 -17.06 9.82
C SER A 32 14.72 -17.00 8.75
N VAL A 33 14.66 -15.97 7.90
CA VAL A 33 15.69 -15.63 6.91
C VAL A 33 16.25 -14.26 7.24
N THR A 34 17.55 -14.16 7.51
CA THR A 34 18.19 -12.91 7.91
C THR A 34 19.54 -12.70 7.25
N GLY A 35 20.00 -11.47 7.03
CA GLY A 35 21.36 -11.18 6.55
C GLY A 35 21.40 -10.09 5.47
N GLU A 36 22.54 -9.98 4.79
CA GLU A 36 22.77 -9.07 3.66
C GLU A 36 22.70 -9.92 2.40
N ALA A 37 21.70 -9.79 1.54
CA ALA A 37 21.61 -10.65 0.36
C ALA A 37 22.62 -10.26 -0.73
N ASP A 38 23.31 -11.24 -1.33
CA ASP A 38 24.22 -10.99 -2.47
C ASP A 38 23.43 -10.77 -3.79
N GLY A 39 22.16 -11.18 -3.82
CA GLY A 39 21.25 -10.98 -4.94
C GLY A 39 19.79 -11.23 -4.54
N ALA A 40 19.00 -11.75 -5.49
CA ALA A 40 17.60 -12.06 -5.21
C ALA A 40 17.48 -13.24 -4.25
N VAL A 41 16.69 -13.07 -3.20
CA VAL A 41 16.30 -14.12 -2.25
C VAL A 41 14.99 -14.74 -2.71
N GLU A 42 14.94 -16.07 -2.81
CA GLU A 42 13.75 -16.82 -3.19
C GLU A 42 13.38 -17.80 -2.09
N ILE A 43 12.13 -17.77 -1.64
CA ILE A 43 11.54 -18.75 -0.71
C ILE A 43 10.47 -19.50 -1.48
N VAL A 44 10.74 -20.76 -1.82
CA VAL A 44 9.87 -21.56 -2.71
C VAL A 44 9.41 -22.81 -1.99
N ALA A 45 8.10 -23.01 -1.92
CA ALA A 45 7.50 -24.19 -1.33
C ALA A 45 7.70 -25.41 -2.25
N THR A 46 8.24 -26.51 -1.72
CA THR A 46 8.54 -27.73 -2.50
C THR A 46 7.63 -28.90 -2.15
N ASP A 47 7.22 -29.00 -0.89
CA ASP A 47 6.32 -30.01 -0.34
C ASP A 47 5.59 -29.42 0.88
N ALA A 48 4.52 -30.05 1.36
CA ALA A 48 3.73 -29.55 2.50
C ALA A 48 4.61 -29.20 3.73
N GLY A 49 4.61 -27.93 4.12
CA GLY A 49 5.41 -27.39 5.23
C GLY A 49 6.91 -27.34 4.94
N THR A 50 7.34 -27.50 3.69
CA THR A 50 8.75 -27.56 3.27
C THR A 50 9.05 -26.48 2.24
N PHE A 51 10.12 -25.72 2.47
CA PHE A 51 10.53 -24.58 1.67
C PHE A 51 12.03 -24.62 1.38
N GLU A 52 12.41 -24.35 0.14
CA GLU A 52 13.78 -24.03 -0.23
C GLU A 52 14.02 -22.53 -0.11
N VAL A 53 15.15 -22.14 0.50
CA VAL A 53 15.62 -20.76 0.51
C VAL A 53 16.85 -20.65 -0.38
N ARG A 54 16.81 -19.72 -1.33
CA ARG A 54 17.89 -19.46 -2.29
C ARG A 54 18.35 -18.01 -2.19
N ASP A 55 19.63 -17.78 -2.48
CA ASP A 55 20.21 -16.45 -2.68
C ASP A 55 21.04 -16.47 -3.97
N ALA A 56 20.76 -15.53 -4.87
CA ALA A 56 21.32 -15.48 -6.22
C ALA A 56 21.18 -16.83 -6.97
N GLY A 57 20.07 -17.54 -6.74
CA GLY A 57 19.75 -18.86 -7.31
C GLY A 57 20.48 -20.05 -6.65
N ALA A 58 21.44 -19.82 -5.76
CA ALA A 58 22.11 -20.87 -5.00
C ALA A 58 21.23 -21.33 -3.84
N LEU A 59 21.03 -22.64 -3.69
CA LEU A 59 20.32 -23.21 -2.54
C LEU A 59 21.13 -22.98 -1.26
N ILE A 60 20.53 -22.28 -0.30
CA ILE A 60 21.11 -22.00 1.01
C ILE A 60 20.69 -23.09 1.99
N ASP A 61 19.39 -23.35 2.09
CA ASP A 61 18.84 -24.38 2.98
C ASP A 61 17.47 -24.90 2.52
N THR A 62 17.05 -26.03 3.09
CA THR A 62 15.71 -26.59 2.96
C THR A 62 15.06 -26.69 4.34
N ALA A 63 14.11 -25.80 4.59
CA ALA A 63 13.36 -25.71 5.83
C ALA A 63 12.14 -26.66 5.80
N THR A 64 11.91 -27.40 6.89
CA THR A 64 10.75 -28.30 7.05
C THR A 64 9.90 -27.90 8.25
N GLU A 65 8.65 -28.35 8.30
CA GLU A 65 7.68 -28.06 9.38
C GLU A 65 7.42 -26.55 9.56
N VAL A 66 7.47 -25.79 8.46
CA VAL A 66 7.26 -24.34 8.46
C VAL A 66 5.77 -24.00 8.57
N GLU A 67 5.43 -23.23 9.61
CA GLU A 67 4.12 -22.64 9.83
C GLU A 67 4.13 -21.12 9.63
N ASP A 68 5.18 -20.40 10.03
CA ASP A 68 5.32 -18.96 9.82
C ASP A 68 6.58 -18.66 9.01
N ILE A 69 6.57 -17.55 8.27
CA ILE A 69 7.77 -17.02 7.60
C ILE A 69 8.07 -15.63 8.14
N LYS A 70 9.34 -15.41 8.50
CA LYS A 70 9.89 -14.14 8.91
C LYS A 70 11.15 -13.85 8.09
N VAL A 71 11.15 -12.76 7.35
CA VAL A 71 12.31 -12.28 6.60
C VAL A 71 12.75 -10.94 7.17
N ARG A 72 14.04 -10.79 7.42
CA ARG A 72 14.69 -9.51 7.73
C ARG A 72 16.01 -9.42 6.98
N LEU A 73 16.02 -8.75 5.84
CA LEU A 73 17.25 -8.43 5.11
C LEU A 73 17.65 -7.03 5.56
N ASP A 74 18.86 -6.89 6.09
CA ASP A 74 19.33 -5.69 6.78
C ASP A 74 20.78 -5.49 6.36
N ASP A 75 21.03 -4.43 5.59
CA ASP A 75 22.37 -3.97 5.30
C ASP A 75 22.66 -2.74 6.17
N THR A 76 23.22 -3.02 7.34
CA THR A 76 23.54 -1.99 8.33
C THR A 76 24.55 -0.94 7.82
N GLU A 77 25.17 -1.10 6.65
CA GLU A 77 26.20 -0.20 6.15
C GLU A 77 25.94 0.43 4.77
N THR A 78 25.06 -0.11 3.91
CA THR A 78 25.00 0.37 2.50
C THR A 78 23.64 0.75 1.88
N ASN A 79 22.51 0.72 2.59
CA ASN A 79 21.17 0.96 2.02
C ASN A 79 20.98 0.12 0.74
N ALA A 80 21.29 -1.16 0.82
CA ALA A 80 21.30 -2.04 -0.33
C ALA A 80 19.88 -2.34 -0.83
N ASP A 81 19.71 -2.40 -2.15
CA ASP A 81 18.45 -2.82 -2.76
C ASP A 81 18.25 -4.33 -2.56
N HIS A 82 17.12 -4.74 -1.99
CA HIS A 82 16.78 -6.15 -1.81
C HIS A 82 15.67 -6.61 -2.77
N THR A 83 15.80 -7.82 -3.33
CA THR A 83 14.72 -8.45 -4.11
C THR A 83 14.33 -9.77 -3.45
N LEU A 84 13.07 -9.89 -3.04
CA LEU A 84 12.51 -11.07 -2.36
C LEU A 84 11.33 -11.64 -3.13
N SER A 85 11.37 -12.94 -3.43
CA SER A 85 10.24 -13.69 -3.97
C SER A 85 9.80 -14.77 -2.99
N ILE A 86 8.51 -14.83 -2.67
CA ILE A 86 7.92 -15.85 -1.81
C ILE A 86 6.81 -16.55 -2.60
N ASP A 87 7.10 -17.75 -3.07
CA ASP A 87 6.14 -18.63 -3.73
C ASP A 87 5.71 -19.73 -2.76
N LEU A 88 4.46 -19.65 -2.31
CA LEU A 88 3.89 -20.61 -1.38
C LEU A 88 3.44 -21.93 -2.05
N GLY A 89 3.51 -22.07 -3.38
CA GLY A 89 3.36 -23.37 -4.08
C GLY A 89 2.06 -24.14 -3.78
N GLY A 90 0.96 -23.43 -3.55
CA GLY A 90 -0.36 -23.92 -3.17
C GLY A 90 -0.56 -24.13 -1.68
N GLN A 91 0.48 -23.91 -0.87
CA GLN A 91 0.49 -24.19 0.56
C GLN A 91 -0.08 -23.03 1.39
N SER A 92 -0.25 -23.30 2.67
CA SER A 92 -0.68 -22.29 3.65
C SER A 92 0.43 -22.08 4.68
N VAL A 93 0.74 -20.81 4.95
CA VAL A 93 1.49 -20.39 6.13
C VAL A 93 0.56 -19.57 7.03
N ARG A 94 0.79 -19.62 8.33
CA ARG A 94 0.01 -18.91 9.33
C ARG A 94 0.26 -17.41 9.27
N ARG A 95 1.51 -16.96 9.25
CA ARG A 95 1.89 -15.54 9.15
C ARG A 95 3.08 -15.35 8.22
N LEU A 96 3.12 -14.19 7.60
CA LEU A 96 4.26 -13.71 6.84
C LEU A 96 4.64 -12.31 7.35
N PHE A 97 5.89 -12.15 7.78
CA PHE A 97 6.46 -10.87 8.17
C PHE A 97 7.72 -10.62 7.34
N VAL A 98 7.78 -9.47 6.68
CA VAL A 98 8.93 -9.04 5.90
C VAL A 98 9.34 -7.63 6.31
N ASP A 99 10.65 -7.45 6.47
CA ASP A 99 11.36 -6.22 6.79
C ASP A 99 12.60 -6.22 5.88
N LEU A 100 12.67 -5.29 4.92
CA LEU A 100 13.78 -5.23 3.95
C LEU A 100 14.73 -4.05 4.22
N ASP A 101 14.53 -3.34 5.34
CA ASP A 101 15.30 -2.16 5.75
C ASP A 101 15.29 -1.06 4.67
N ASP A 102 16.31 -0.20 4.63
CA ASP A 102 16.47 0.84 3.61
C ASP A 102 16.94 0.25 2.26
N GLY A 103 16.82 1.02 1.19
CA GLY A 103 17.13 0.62 -0.19
C GLY A 103 15.90 0.61 -1.08
N ASN A 104 16.08 0.40 -2.39
CA ASN A 104 14.96 0.22 -3.32
C ASN A 104 14.54 -1.25 -3.32
N ASN A 105 13.66 -1.64 -2.42
CA ASN A 105 13.36 -3.06 -2.23
C ASN A 105 12.21 -3.52 -3.12
N THR A 106 12.17 -4.82 -3.42
CA THR A 106 11.06 -5.45 -4.13
C THR A 106 10.67 -6.74 -3.42
N ILE A 107 9.38 -6.91 -3.15
CA ILE A 107 8.80 -8.16 -2.65
C ILE A 107 7.64 -8.63 -3.52
N THR A 108 7.63 -9.92 -3.86
CA THR A 108 6.47 -10.59 -4.45
C THR A 108 6.01 -11.75 -3.57
N LEU A 109 4.71 -11.78 -3.26
CA LEU A 109 4.02 -12.91 -2.63
C LEU A 109 3.11 -13.58 -3.67
N SER A 110 3.31 -14.89 -3.91
CA SER A 110 2.53 -15.66 -4.89
C SER A 110 2.18 -17.08 -4.42
N GLY A 111 1.33 -17.73 -5.21
CA GLY A 111 1.19 -19.17 -5.24
C GLY A 111 0.43 -19.82 -4.09
N GLY A 112 0.02 -19.14 -3.02
CA GLY A 112 -0.66 -19.81 -1.90
C GLY A 112 -1.33 -18.90 -0.89
N ARG A 113 -1.44 -19.36 0.36
CA ARG A 113 -2.30 -18.74 1.39
C ARG A 113 -1.52 -18.32 2.64
N VAL A 114 -1.81 -17.12 3.12
CA VAL A 114 -1.43 -16.63 4.46
C VAL A 114 -2.68 -16.62 5.34
N ASP A 115 -2.81 -17.60 6.25
CA ASP A 115 -4.04 -17.85 7.03
C ASP A 115 -4.36 -16.75 8.05
N GLN A 116 -3.35 -16.00 8.47
CA GLN A 116 -3.54 -14.85 9.34
C GLN A 116 -3.15 -13.59 8.61
N PHE A 117 -1.90 -13.18 8.71
CA PHE A 117 -1.52 -11.81 8.42
C PHE A 117 -0.25 -11.74 7.60
N PHE A 118 -0.28 -10.85 6.61
CA PHE A 118 0.89 -10.42 5.88
C PHE A 118 1.29 -9.01 6.33
N ALA A 119 2.50 -8.87 6.87
CA ALA A 119 3.08 -7.60 7.25
C ALA A 119 4.32 -7.32 6.41
N TYR A 120 4.37 -6.13 5.83
CA TYR A 120 5.57 -5.59 5.19
C TYR A 120 5.97 -4.28 5.85
N LEU A 121 7.27 -4.12 6.08
CA LEU A 121 7.91 -2.90 6.56
C LEU A 121 9.03 -2.53 5.58
N GLY A 122 8.78 -1.49 4.80
CA GLY A 122 9.77 -0.76 4.02
C GLY A 122 10.50 0.29 4.87
N GLY A 123 11.58 0.81 4.31
CA GLY A 123 12.49 1.79 4.92
C GLY A 123 12.60 3.05 4.05
N ASP A 124 13.78 3.67 4.00
CA ASP A 124 14.06 4.73 3.03
C ASP A 124 14.38 4.12 1.65
N GLY A 125 13.79 4.63 0.57
CA GLY A 125 14.06 4.19 -0.80
C GLY A 125 12.79 3.79 -1.55
N ASN A 126 12.91 3.50 -2.84
CA ASN A 126 11.74 3.20 -3.66
C ASN A 126 11.35 1.72 -3.53
N ASP A 127 10.40 1.42 -2.66
CA ASP A 127 9.95 0.05 -2.39
C ASP A 127 8.80 -0.40 -3.31
N ALA A 128 8.80 -1.68 -3.67
CA ALA A 128 7.77 -2.30 -4.51
C ALA A 128 7.21 -3.57 -3.88
N VAL A 129 5.91 -3.57 -3.58
CA VAL A 129 5.21 -4.70 -2.94
C VAL A 129 4.15 -5.26 -3.90
N THR A 130 4.24 -6.56 -4.20
CA THR A 130 3.26 -7.25 -5.05
C THR A 130 2.60 -8.41 -4.29
N ILE A 131 1.27 -8.40 -4.24
CA ILE A 131 0.45 -9.57 -3.85
C ILE A 131 -0.17 -10.13 -5.13
N ALA A 132 0.40 -11.21 -5.65
CA ALA A 132 0.03 -11.78 -6.94
C ALA A 132 -1.41 -12.34 -6.95
N ALA A 133 -1.96 -12.52 -8.15
CA ALA A 133 -3.35 -12.93 -8.36
C ALA A 133 -3.72 -14.30 -7.75
N ASP A 134 -2.73 -15.18 -7.60
CA ASP A 134 -2.89 -16.52 -7.02
C ASP A 134 -2.59 -16.56 -5.50
N ALA A 135 -2.26 -15.42 -4.89
CA ALA A 135 -2.07 -15.30 -3.45
C ALA A 135 -3.38 -14.98 -2.72
N VAL A 136 -3.54 -15.57 -1.52
CA VAL A 136 -4.68 -15.34 -0.63
C VAL A 136 -4.18 -14.96 0.77
N VAL A 137 -4.63 -13.84 1.34
CA VAL A 137 -4.35 -13.47 2.74
C VAL A 137 -5.66 -13.40 3.52
N GLU A 138 -5.95 -14.44 4.30
CA GLU A 138 -7.25 -14.66 4.98
C GLU A 138 -7.68 -13.55 5.94
N ARG A 139 -6.75 -12.93 6.69
CA ARG A 139 -7.11 -11.87 7.65
C ARG A 139 -6.62 -10.48 7.27
N GLY A 140 -6.05 -10.28 6.10
CA GLY A 140 -5.62 -8.97 5.62
C GLY A 140 -4.13 -8.68 5.81
N ALA A 141 -3.74 -7.52 5.31
CA ALA A 141 -2.35 -7.11 5.18
C ALA A 141 -2.13 -5.72 5.78
N SER A 142 -0.97 -5.50 6.39
CA SER A 142 -0.47 -4.16 6.74
C SER A 142 0.84 -3.93 6.02
N ILE A 143 0.81 -2.97 5.12
CA ILE A 143 1.94 -2.58 4.30
C ILE A 143 2.37 -1.18 4.76
N ARG A 144 3.60 -1.07 5.23
CA ARG A 144 4.27 0.22 5.45
C ARG A 144 5.31 0.36 4.36
N LEU A 145 5.15 1.34 3.50
CA LEU A 145 6.00 1.53 2.34
C LEU A 145 7.28 2.27 2.72
N GLY A 146 7.25 3.16 3.72
CA GLY A 146 8.44 3.92 4.09
C GLY A 146 8.52 5.23 3.32
N ASP A 147 9.70 5.85 3.28
CA ASP A 147 9.95 7.09 2.54
C ASP A 147 10.49 6.76 1.15
N GLY A 148 10.15 7.54 0.13
CA GLY A 148 10.57 7.29 -1.27
C GLY A 148 9.39 7.06 -2.21
N ASP A 149 9.66 6.91 -3.50
CA ASP A 149 8.61 6.71 -4.50
C ASP A 149 8.16 5.23 -4.52
N ASN A 150 7.22 4.85 -3.65
CA ASN A 150 6.87 3.45 -3.46
C ASN A 150 5.67 2.97 -4.28
N THR A 151 5.57 1.65 -4.44
CA THR A 151 4.48 1.00 -5.16
C THR A 151 3.92 -0.20 -4.40
N LEU A 152 2.59 -0.31 -4.36
CA LEU A 152 1.87 -1.48 -3.89
C LEU A 152 0.87 -1.94 -4.95
N ALA A 153 1.04 -3.16 -5.46
CA ALA A 153 0.10 -3.81 -6.37
C ALA A 153 -0.58 -5.02 -5.68
N VAL A 154 -1.91 -5.04 -5.67
CA VAL A 154 -2.72 -6.14 -5.13
C VAL A 154 -3.58 -6.71 -6.23
N ALA A 155 -3.27 -7.94 -6.63
CA ALA A 155 -4.04 -8.72 -7.61
C ALA A 155 -4.77 -9.92 -6.98
N GLY A 156 -4.33 -10.37 -5.80
CA GLY A 156 -4.89 -11.52 -5.08
C GLY A 156 -6.12 -11.20 -4.21
N THR A 157 -6.43 -12.13 -3.30
CA THR A 157 -7.58 -12.02 -2.39
C THR A 157 -7.14 -11.69 -0.96
N LEU A 158 -7.74 -10.68 -0.34
CA LEU A 158 -7.58 -10.36 1.08
C LEU A 158 -8.92 -10.57 1.81
N GLY A 159 -8.99 -11.54 2.73
CA GLY A 159 -10.21 -11.87 3.47
C GLY A 159 -10.61 -10.83 4.54
N ARG A 160 -9.77 -9.82 4.78
CA ARG A 160 -10.12 -8.65 5.59
C ARG A 160 -9.55 -7.35 5.03
N GLU A 161 -9.00 -6.52 5.92
CA GLU A 161 -8.67 -5.13 5.63
C GLU A 161 -7.25 -5.03 5.09
N LEU A 162 -7.10 -4.21 4.05
CA LEU A 162 -5.81 -3.74 3.57
C LEU A 162 -5.50 -2.42 4.28
N LEU A 163 -4.42 -2.41 5.06
CA LEU A 163 -3.91 -1.21 5.70
C LEU A 163 -2.63 -0.80 4.98
N VAL A 164 -2.62 0.38 4.37
CA VAL A 164 -1.45 0.94 3.68
C VAL A 164 -1.04 2.22 4.39
N HIS A 165 0.24 2.31 4.66
CA HIS A 165 0.90 3.49 5.18
C HIS A 165 2.07 3.82 4.26
N GLY A 166 1.93 4.91 3.52
CA GLY A 166 3.03 5.55 2.82
C GLY A 166 3.90 6.39 3.76
N GLY A 167 4.76 7.22 3.18
CA GLY A 167 5.70 8.07 3.89
C GLY A 167 5.79 9.47 3.28
N ASP A 168 7.02 9.95 3.13
CA ASP A 168 7.32 11.08 2.26
C ASP A 168 7.56 10.60 0.81
N ASP A 169 7.45 11.51 -0.16
CA ASP A 169 7.54 11.26 -1.62
C ASP A 169 6.33 10.51 -2.22
N ALA A 170 6.38 10.15 -3.51
CA ALA A 170 5.17 9.77 -4.25
C ALA A 170 4.84 8.27 -4.10
N ASP A 171 3.73 7.93 -3.42
CA ASP A 171 3.27 6.55 -3.30
C ASP A 171 2.18 6.18 -4.33
N THR A 172 2.30 4.99 -4.92
CA THR A 172 1.26 4.40 -5.79
C THR A 172 0.66 3.14 -5.17
N VAL A 173 -0.67 3.09 -5.04
CA VAL A 173 -1.41 1.90 -4.60
C VAL A 173 -2.42 1.46 -5.64
N THR A 174 -2.34 0.20 -6.06
CA THR A 174 -3.24 -0.38 -7.06
C THR A 174 -3.94 -1.63 -6.52
N VAL A 175 -5.27 -1.66 -6.64
CA VAL A 175 -6.11 -2.85 -6.44
C VAL A 175 -6.61 -3.29 -7.81
N ASP A 176 -5.97 -4.31 -8.40
CA ASP A 176 -6.19 -4.74 -9.78
C ASP A 176 -7.61 -5.31 -10.02
N GLU A 177 -8.02 -5.40 -11.29
CA GLU A 177 -9.35 -5.86 -11.72
C GLU A 177 -9.75 -7.23 -11.14
N GLY A 178 -8.78 -8.14 -10.96
CA GLY A 178 -9.01 -9.47 -10.40
C GLY A 178 -8.99 -9.54 -8.87
N ALA A 179 -8.61 -8.47 -8.19
CA ALA A 179 -8.42 -8.47 -6.75
C ALA A 179 -9.76 -8.44 -5.99
N VAL A 180 -9.79 -9.12 -4.84
CA VAL A 180 -10.97 -9.14 -3.95
C VAL A 180 -10.56 -8.77 -2.54
N LEU A 181 -11.10 -7.68 -2.02
CA LEU A 181 -10.97 -7.26 -0.63
C LEU A 181 -12.30 -7.52 0.10
N GLU A 182 -12.42 -8.65 0.80
CA GLU A 182 -13.67 -9.05 1.51
C GLU A 182 -14.04 -8.08 2.66
N ARG A 183 -13.16 -7.14 2.98
CA ARG A 183 -13.51 -5.97 3.77
C ARG A 183 -13.22 -4.69 3.03
N GLY A 184 -12.16 -4.01 3.41
CA GLY A 184 -11.98 -2.61 3.09
C GLY A 184 -10.53 -2.29 2.96
N MET A 185 -10.29 -1.06 2.54
CA MET A 185 -8.96 -0.50 2.38
C MET A 185 -8.88 0.80 3.15
N ILE A 186 -7.80 0.97 3.89
CA ILE A 186 -7.39 2.25 4.45
C ILE A 186 -5.99 2.53 3.93
N ALA A 187 -5.85 3.51 3.04
CA ALA A 187 -4.58 4.02 2.57
C ALA A 187 -4.31 5.40 3.17
N LYS A 188 -3.18 5.52 3.86
CA LYS A 188 -2.67 6.79 4.40
C LYS A 188 -1.31 7.03 3.78
N LEU A 189 -1.26 7.81 2.72
CA LEU A 189 -0.09 7.85 1.84
C LEU A 189 0.94 8.88 2.32
N GLY A 190 0.53 9.93 3.02
CA GLY A 190 1.49 10.87 3.58
C GLY A 190 1.71 12.04 2.62
N ASN A 191 2.91 12.61 2.60
CA ASN A 191 3.22 13.74 1.72
C ASN A 191 3.56 13.25 0.32
N GLY A 192 3.84 14.16 -0.63
CA GLY A 192 4.17 13.78 -1.99
C GLY A 192 2.94 13.52 -2.86
N SER A 193 3.16 13.39 -4.17
CA SER A 193 2.06 13.24 -5.13
C SER A 193 1.60 11.79 -5.22
N ASN A 194 0.58 11.42 -4.45
CA ASN A 194 0.18 10.03 -4.34
C ASN A 194 -0.90 9.63 -5.35
N ALA A 195 -0.91 8.36 -5.74
CA ALA A 195 -1.92 7.79 -6.63
C ALA A 195 -2.54 6.53 -6.03
N THR A 196 -3.87 6.46 -6.00
CA THR A 196 -4.61 5.24 -5.67
C THR A 196 -5.52 4.85 -6.83
N THR A 197 -5.39 3.64 -7.35
CA THR A 197 -6.26 3.09 -8.39
C THR A 197 -6.98 1.85 -7.87
N ILE A 198 -8.29 1.81 -8.06
CA ILE A 198 -9.15 0.67 -7.69
C ILE A 198 -9.85 0.20 -8.95
N ALA A 199 -9.54 -1.04 -9.35
CA ALA A 199 -10.16 -1.74 -10.47
C ALA A 199 -10.91 -3.01 -10.02
N GLY A 200 -10.55 -3.58 -8.86
CA GLY A 200 -11.15 -4.79 -8.30
C GLY A 200 -12.36 -4.58 -7.38
N GLN A 201 -12.71 -5.63 -6.63
CA GLN A 201 -13.85 -5.67 -5.72
C GLN A 201 -13.47 -5.35 -4.26
N VAL A 202 -14.29 -4.53 -3.59
CA VAL A 202 -14.16 -4.19 -2.16
C VAL A 202 -15.52 -4.30 -1.45
N ASP A 203 -15.73 -5.35 -0.66
CA ASP A 203 -17.03 -5.69 -0.03
C ASP A 203 -17.48 -4.73 1.08
N ARG A 204 -16.62 -3.78 1.46
CA ARG A 204 -16.96 -2.73 2.43
C ARG A 204 -16.57 -1.37 1.92
N SER A 205 -15.56 -0.77 2.54
CA SER A 205 -15.32 0.65 2.44
C SER A 205 -13.88 0.90 2.07
N VAL A 206 -13.71 1.93 1.26
CA VAL A 206 -12.42 2.46 0.87
C VAL A 206 -12.26 3.80 1.58
N ALA A 207 -11.14 3.99 2.24
CA ALA A 207 -10.75 5.27 2.79
C ALA A 207 -9.33 5.60 2.30
N VAL A 208 -9.20 6.68 1.54
CA VAL A 208 -7.92 7.18 1.04
C VAL A 208 -7.65 8.52 1.70
N PHE A 209 -6.46 8.64 2.27
CA PHE A 209 -5.95 9.83 2.90
C PHE A 209 -4.63 10.19 2.24
N GLY A 210 -4.66 11.26 1.46
CA GLY A 210 -3.47 11.95 0.98
C GLY A 210 -2.90 12.88 2.05
N GLY A 211 -2.01 13.78 1.66
CA GLY A 211 -1.31 14.67 2.60
C GLY A 211 -1.12 16.07 2.08
N VAL A 212 0.09 16.41 1.71
CA VAL A 212 0.41 17.65 1.01
C VAL A 212 0.91 17.26 -0.38
N ASP A 213 0.68 18.11 -1.36
CA ASP A 213 0.94 17.90 -2.79
C ASP A 213 -0.23 17.20 -3.52
N ASP A 214 -0.06 17.01 -4.83
CA ASP A 214 -1.14 16.60 -5.74
C ASP A 214 -1.48 15.11 -5.58
N ASP A 215 -2.66 14.80 -5.05
CA ASP A 215 -3.11 13.43 -4.82
C ASP A 215 -4.22 13.00 -5.82
N THR A 216 -4.19 11.74 -6.26
CA THR A 216 -5.16 11.18 -7.22
C THR A 216 -5.85 9.91 -6.70
N LEU A 217 -7.17 9.82 -6.87
CA LEU A 217 -7.96 8.61 -6.66
C LEU A 217 -8.77 8.25 -7.92
N ASP A 218 -8.43 7.13 -8.53
CA ASP A 218 -9.14 6.55 -9.66
C ASP A 218 -9.92 5.29 -9.25
N ILE A 219 -11.22 5.27 -9.51
CA ILE A 219 -12.09 4.10 -9.33
C ILE A 219 -12.61 3.70 -10.70
N LEU A 220 -11.97 2.69 -11.31
CA LEU A 220 -12.20 2.29 -12.69
C LEU A 220 -13.55 1.62 -12.90
N ALA A 221 -13.98 1.51 -14.15
CA ALA A 221 -15.31 0.99 -14.53
C ALA A 221 -15.60 -0.44 -14.03
N THR A 222 -14.56 -1.25 -13.83
CA THR A 222 -14.68 -2.63 -13.34
C THR A 222 -14.80 -2.71 -11.82
N ALA A 223 -14.49 -1.62 -11.10
CA ALA A 223 -14.47 -1.61 -9.66
C ALA A 223 -15.87 -1.65 -9.06
N ALA A 224 -15.99 -2.39 -7.96
CA ALA A 224 -17.22 -2.47 -7.16
C ALA A 224 -16.90 -2.28 -5.68
N VAL A 225 -17.51 -1.27 -5.06
CA VAL A 225 -17.41 -0.98 -3.62
C VAL A 225 -18.79 -1.12 -2.98
N GLU A 226 -19.04 -2.18 -2.21
CA GLU A 226 -20.37 -2.50 -1.64
C GLU A 226 -20.83 -1.53 -0.52
N ARG A 227 -19.94 -0.67 -0.03
CA ARG A 227 -20.34 0.41 0.88
C ARG A 227 -19.82 1.74 0.39
N SER A 228 -18.93 2.38 1.13
CA SER A 228 -18.68 3.81 0.95
C SER A 228 -17.22 4.05 0.63
N VAL A 229 -17.01 5.09 -0.16
CA VAL A 229 -15.70 5.64 -0.46
C VAL A 229 -15.56 6.95 0.28
N THR A 230 -14.46 7.12 0.99
CA THR A 230 -14.06 8.38 1.61
C THR A 230 -12.69 8.76 1.07
N ALA A 231 -12.61 9.87 0.36
CA ALA A 231 -11.38 10.45 -0.15
C ALA A 231 -11.13 11.77 0.58
N ASN A 232 -10.07 11.82 1.40
CA ASN A 232 -9.56 13.05 1.99
C ASN A 232 -8.16 13.27 1.42
N LEU A 233 -8.07 13.97 0.30
CA LEU A 233 -6.84 14.08 -0.48
C LEU A 233 -5.93 15.22 -0.04
N GLY A 234 -6.07 15.69 1.20
CA GLY A 234 -5.06 16.57 1.76
C GLY A 234 -5.15 17.98 1.19
N GLY A 235 -4.05 18.56 0.75
CA GLY A 235 -4.04 19.84 0.02
C GLY A 235 -2.97 19.82 -1.06
N GLY A 236 -3.20 20.55 -2.15
CA GLY A 236 -2.52 20.33 -3.42
C GLY A 236 -3.57 20.29 -4.53
N ASP A 237 -3.16 20.14 -5.79
CA ASP A 237 -4.11 20.04 -6.90
C ASP A 237 -4.58 18.58 -7.02
N ASN A 238 -5.70 18.23 -6.36
CA ASN A 238 -6.12 16.84 -6.23
C ASN A 238 -7.12 16.43 -7.31
N SER A 239 -7.17 15.13 -7.59
CA SER A 239 -8.17 14.58 -8.51
C SER A 239 -8.87 13.33 -8.01
N LEU A 240 -10.16 13.23 -8.29
CA LEU A 240 -10.95 12.00 -8.15
C LEU A 240 -11.65 11.70 -9.49
N SER A 241 -11.40 10.52 -10.05
CA SER A 241 -12.19 9.97 -11.15
C SER A 241 -12.96 8.73 -10.68
N LEU A 242 -14.27 8.71 -10.91
CA LEU A 242 -15.13 7.57 -10.65
C LEU A 242 -15.80 7.13 -11.95
N ALA A 243 -15.54 5.89 -12.34
CA ALA A 243 -16.23 5.18 -13.43
C ALA A 243 -16.93 3.90 -12.96
N GLY A 244 -16.55 3.35 -11.79
CA GLY A 244 -17.10 2.11 -11.21
C GLY A 244 -18.39 2.28 -10.40
N THR A 245 -18.73 1.24 -9.63
CA THR A 245 -19.95 1.19 -8.80
C THR A 245 -19.63 1.31 -7.30
N ILE A 246 -20.41 2.15 -6.59
CA ILE A 246 -20.41 2.32 -5.14
C ILE A 246 -21.85 2.12 -4.62
N GLU A 247 -22.14 1.04 -3.90
CA GLU A 247 -23.49 0.76 -3.36
C GLU A 247 -23.87 1.64 -2.15
N GLY A 248 -22.90 2.31 -1.56
CA GLY A 248 -23.11 3.28 -0.48
C GLY A 248 -22.94 4.71 -0.95
N SER A 249 -22.20 5.49 -0.17
CA SER A 249 -21.98 6.91 -0.42
C SER A 249 -20.54 7.18 -0.86
N LEU A 250 -20.36 8.25 -1.62
CA LEU A 250 -19.08 8.87 -1.89
C LEU A 250 -18.94 10.15 -1.04
N SER A 251 -17.83 10.30 -0.34
CA SER A 251 -17.44 11.52 0.35
C SER A 251 -16.06 11.95 -0.15
N TYR A 252 -15.94 13.20 -0.61
CA TYR A 252 -14.69 13.81 -1.06
C TYR A 252 -14.41 15.10 -0.29
N ASP A 253 -13.18 15.28 0.19
CA ASP A 253 -12.66 16.51 0.81
C ASP A 253 -11.26 16.79 0.25
N GLY A 254 -11.16 17.71 -0.72
CA GLY A 254 -9.90 18.09 -1.39
C GLY A 254 -9.13 19.22 -0.69
N ARG A 255 -9.79 19.93 0.24
CA ARG A 255 -9.24 21.11 0.94
C ARG A 255 -8.59 22.11 -0.04
N GLY A 256 -7.40 22.63 0.24
CA GLY A 256 -6.81 23.72 -0.56
C GLY A 256 -6.11 23.21 -1.83
N GLY A 257 -5.95 24.09 -2.81
CA GLY A 257 -5.46 23.74 -4.16
C GLY A 257 -6.60 23.65 -5.17
N ASN A 258 -6.27 23.32 -6.42
CA ASN A 258 -7.24 23.18 -7.52
C ASN A 258 -7.73 21.74 -7.61
N ASP A 259 -8.91 21.46 -7.09
CA ASP A 259 -9.47 20.11 -7.05
C ASP A 259 -10.32 19.80 -8.30
N THR A 260 -10.17 18.59 -8.84
CA THR A 260 -11.04 18.06 -9.91
C THR A 260 -11.76 16.80 -9.47
N VAL A 261 -13.10 16.80 -9.55
CA VAL A 261 -13.92 15.61 -9.27
C VAL A 261 -14.75 15.25 -10.51
N THR A 262 -14.50 14.06 -11.05
CA THR A 262 -15.21 13.53 -12.23
C THR A 262 -15.97 12.25 -11.89
N LEU A 263 -17.27 12.26 -12.11
CA LEU A 263 -18.13 11.07 -12.09
C LEU A 263 -18.50 10.77 -13.55
N GLU A 264 -17.83 9.79 -14.16
CA GLU A 264 -18.01 9.39 -15.55
C GLU A 264 -19.42 8.83 -15.83
N GLU A 265 -19.77 8.67 -17.11
CA GLU A 265 -21.11 8.17 -17.52
C GLU A 265 -21.42 6.78 -16.93
N SER A 266 -20.42 5.92 -16.75
CA SER A 266 -20.60 4.59 -16.16
C SER A 266 -20.67 4.59 -14.63
N ALA A 267 -20.36 5.72 -13.98
CA ALA A 267 -20.34 5.80 -12.52
C ALA A 267 -21.72 5.54 -11.93
N VAL A 268 -21.77 4.71 -10.89
CA VAL A 268 -22.99 4.48 -10.11
C VAL A 268 -22.69 4.68 -8.63
N VAL A 269 -23.41 5.60 -7.98
CA VAL A 269 -23.42 5.76 -6.51
C VAL A 269 -24.84 5.56 -6.00
N GLU A 270 -25.15 4.44 -5.37
CA GLU A 270 -26.54 4.12 -5.00
C GLU A 270 -27.12 5.04 -3.91
N ARG A 271 -26.27 5.69 -3.11
CA ARG A 271 -26.69 6.63 -2.06
C ARG A 271 -26.23 8.05 -2.36
N ASN A 272 -25.48 8.67 -1.45
CA ASN A 272 -25.22 10.10 -1.52
C ASN A 272 -23.81 10.37 -2.02
N VAL A 273 -23.66 11.51 -2.69
CA VAL A 273 -22.37 12.11 -3.02
C VAL A 273 -22.26 13.43 -2.26
N ASP A 274 -21.25 13.54 -1.40
CA ASP A 274 -20.89 14.78 -0.70
C ASP A 274 -19.47 15.19 -1.12
N ILE A 275 -19.36 16.32 -1.80
CA ILE A 275 -18.12 16.89 -2.32
C ILE A 275 -17.87 18.20 -1.61
N LYS A 276 -16.71 18.29 -0.95
CA LYS A 276 -16.22 19.47 -0.27
C LYS A 276 -14.89 19.90 -0.90
N LEU A 277 -14.91 21.09 -1.50
CA LEU A 277 -13.77 21.72 -2.17
C LEU A 277 -13.28 22.88 -1.30
N GLY A 278 -12.02 23.30 -1.46
CA GLY A 278 -11.49 24.46 -0.74
C GLY A 278 -11.53 25.74 -1.55
N ASP A 279 -10.42 26.48 -1.50
CA ASP A 279 -10.30 27.87 -1.93
C ASP A 279 -9.62 28.06 -3.30
N GLY A 280 -9.03 27.02 -3.88
CA GLY A 280 -8.48 27.07 -5.24
C GLY A 280 -9.57 27.04 -6.32
N ASP A 281 -9.15 26.95 -7.59
CA ASP A 281 -10.05 26.90 -8.75
C ASP A 281 -10.49 25.45 -8.99
N ASN A 282 -11.69 25.08 -8.54
CA ASN A 282 -12.13 23.69 -8.54
C ASN A 282 -13.16 23.37 -9.63
N GLY A 283 -13.20 22.11 -10.02
CA GLY A 283 -14.12 21.57 -11.02
C GLY A 283 -14.84 20.31 -10.55
N VAL A 284 -16.16 20.26 -10.73
CA VAL A 284 -16.96 19.04 -10.60
C VAL A 284 -17.67 18.75 -11.91
N SER A 285 -17.46 17.56 -12.47
CA SER A 285 -18.18 17.04 -13.64
C SER A 285 -18.93 15.77 -13.26
N HIS A 286 -20.25 15.75 -13.46
CA HIS A 286 -21.10 14.61 -13.13
C HIS A 286 -21.91 14.13 -14.34
N GLN A 287 -21.63 12.89 -14.79
CA GLN A 287 -22.27 12.25 -15.93
C GLN A 287 -22.92 10.89 -15.60
N GLY A 288 -22.60 10.31 -14.44
CA GLY A 288 -23.14 9.02 -13.98
C GLY A 288 -24.48 9.10 -13.25
N ALA A 289 -24.81 8.05 -12.50
CA ALA A 289 -26.05 7.93 -11.73
C ALA A 289 -25.80 8.01 -10.21
N ILE A 290 -26.58 8.85 -9.52
CA ILE A 290 -26.61 8.97 -8.06
C ILE A 290 -28.01 8.62 -7.57
N GLY A 291 -28.18 7.53 -6.82
CA GLY A 291 -29.49 7.10 -6.32
C GLY A 291 -30.05 8.01 -5.22
N GLY A 292 -29.18 8.69 -4.46
CA GLY A 292 -29.54 9.60 -3.37
C GLY A 292 -29.27 11.07 -3.70
N ASN A 293 -28.74 11.81 -2.72
CA ASN A 293 -28.52 13.25 -2.87
C ASN A 293 -27.13 13.56 -3.42
N LEU A 294 -27.04 14.64 -4.20
CA LEU A 294 -25.79 15.28 -4.58
C LEU A 294 -25.62 16.56 -3.79
N ARG A 295 -24.52 16.69 -3.06
CA ARG A 295 -24.13 17.92 -2.37
C ARG A 295 -22.72 18.32 -2.79
N VAL A 296 -22.58 19.55 -3.27
CA VAL A 296 -21.30 20.18 -3.57
C VAL A 296 -21.21 21.47 -2.77
N VAL A 297 -20.12 21.64 -2.03
CA VAL A 297 -19.85 22.88 -1.29
C VAL A 297 -18.42 23.31 -1.56
N SER A 298 -18.20 24.60 -1.78
CA SER A 298 -16.88 25.19 -2.00
C SER A 298 -16.67 26.49 -1.23
N ALA A 299 -15.41 26.80 -0.92
CA ALA A 299 -15.01 28.12 -0.43
C ALA A 299 -14.81 29.15 -1.55
N ASN A 300 -14.51 28.71 -2.78
CA ASN A 300 -14.40 29.58 -3.94
C ASN A 300 -15.77 29.74 -4.64
N GLU A 301 -16.13 30.99 -4.99
CA GLU A 301 -17.37 31.31 -5.69
C GLU A 301 -17.26 31.14 -7.22
N ASP A 302 -16.03 31.12 -7.74
CA ASP A 302 -15.74 30.99 -9.17
C ASP A 302 -15.62 29.53 -9.65
N ASP A 303 -15.82 28.57 -8.75
CA ASP A 303 -15.80 27.14 -9.06
C ASP A 303 -16.84 26.71 -10.10
N VAL A 304 -16.49 25.67 -10.85
CA VAL A 304 -17.34 25.15 -11.93
C VAL A 304 -17.95 23.82 -11.50
N VAL A 305 -19.28 23.74 -11.56
CA VAL A 305 -20.03 22.49 -11.37
C VAL A 305 -20.88 22.22 -12.59
N ASP A 306 -20.49 21.20 -13.35
CA ASP A 306 -21.23 20.69 -14.51
C ASP A 306 -21.96 19.38 -14.14
N ILE A 307 -23.27 19.39 -14.30
CA ILE A 307 -24.15 18.25 -13.98
C ILE A 307 -24.88 17.89 -15.27
N SER A 308 -24.82 16.61 -15.64
CA SER A 308 -25.51 16.12 -16.83
C SER A 308 -26.99 16.49 -16.84
N ASP A 309 -27.51 16.74 -18.03
CA ASP A 309 -28.91 17.07 -18.29
C ASP A 309 -29.83 15.84 -18.29
N ARG A 310 -29.33 14.66 -17.88
CA ARG A 310 -30.12 13.43 -17.81
C ARG A 310 -31.14 13.52 -16.67
N GLU A 311 -32.40 13.22 -16.98
CA GLU A 311 -33.51 13.31 -16.03
C GLU A 311 -33.37 12.37 -14.81
N ASP A 312 -32.52 11.34 -14.91
CA ASP A 312 -32.27 10.30 -13.90
C ASP A 312 -30.86 10.35 -13.28
N ALA A 313 -30.08 11.39 -13.54
CA ALA A 313 -28.71 11.52 -13.03
C ALA A 313 -28.64 11.56 -11.49
N VAL A 314 -29.60 12.21 -10.84
CA VAL A 314 -29.69 12.31 -9.37
C VAL A 314 -31.11 11.97 -8.90
N GLY A 315 -31.28 10.86 -8.20
CA GLY A 315 -32.57 10.39 -7.69
C GLY A 315 -33.11 11.22 -6.51
N GLY A 316 -32.24 11.90 -5.77
CA GLY A 316 -32.55 12.74 -4.63
C GLY A 316 -32.52 14.24 -4.90
N ARG A 317 -32.04 15.02 -3.92
CA ARG A 317 -31.87 16.46 -4.05
C ARG A 317 -30.45 16.80 -4.49
N THR A 318 -30.35 17.80 -5.36
CA THR A 318 -29.09 18.47 -5.68
C THR A 318 -28.98 19.75 -4.87
N ARG A 319 -27.85 19.94 -4.17
CA ARG A 319 -27.48 21.18 -3.50
C ARG A 319 -26.08 21.59 -3.92
N ILE A 320 -25.95 22.77 -4.49
CA ILE A 320 -24.68 23.40 -4.83
C ILE A 320 -24.56 24.69 -4.02
N ASP A 321 -23.44 24.86 -3.33
CA ASP A 321 -23.17 25.97 -2.42
C ASP A 321 -21.72 26.46 -2.63
N LEU A 322 -21.52 27.29 -3.66
CA LEU A 322 -20.22 27.85 -4.05
C LEU A 322 -20.00 29.20 -3.34
N GLY A 323 -18.77 29.44 -2.88
CA GLY A 323 -18.44 30.59 -2.01
C GLY A 323 -19.07 30.54 -0.61
N GLY A 324 -19.88 29.51 -0.32
CA GLY A 324 -20.67 29.39 0.91
C GLY A 324 -19.93 28.78 2.09
N GLN A 325 -18.75 28.17 1.85
CA GLN A 325 -17.84 27.80 2.94
C GLN A 325 -17.17 29.05 3.48
N HIS A 326 -17.93 29.90 4.16
CA HIS A 326 -17.31 30.71 5.18
C HIS A 326 -16.74 29.72 6.18
N GLU A 327 -15.41 29.64 6.25
CA GLU A 327 -14.73 29.08 7.40
C GLU A 327 -15.42 29.70 8.60
N GLY A 328 -16.28 28.91 9.26
CA GLY A 328 -16.82 29.29 10.53
C GLY A 328 -15.59 29.34 11.41
N HIS A 329 -14.96 30.51 11.49
CA HIS A 329 -13.92 30.87 12.44
C HIS A 329 -14.58 30.88 13.82
N GLY A 330 -15.09 29.72 14.23
CA GLY A 330 -15.44 29.39 15.57
C GLY A 330 -14.15 29.18 16.32
N ARG A 331 -13.37 30.24 16.53
CA ARG A 331 -12.70 30.51 17.81
C ARG A 331 -11.86 29.37 18.42
N PHE A 332 -11.37 28.41 17.65
CA PHE A 332 -10.38 27.46 18.12
C PHE A 332 -9.04 28.13 17.93
N GLY A 333 -8.60 28.82 18.99
CA GLY A 333 -7.21 29.24 19.11
C GLY A 333 -6.28 28.05 18.88
N PRO A 334 -5.00 28.30 18.57
CA PRO A 334 -4.01 27.26 18.28
C PRO A 334 -3.80 26.40 19.52
N HIS A 335 -4.70 25.45 19.73
CA HIS A 335 -4.40 24.25 20.46
C HIS A 335 -3.46 23.51 19.53
N GLY A 336 -2.16 23.66 19.79
CA GLY A 336 -1.15 22.79 19.25
C GLY A 336 -1.58 21.37 19.54
N HIS A 337 -2.29 20.77 18.60
CA HIS A 337 -2.34 19.35 18.45
C HIS A 337 -0.91 19.00 18.04
N GLY A 338 -0.08 18.72 19.05
CA GLY A 338 1.11 17.92 18.83
C GLY A 338 0.71 16.74 17.96
N PRO A 339 1.63 16.29 17.08
CA PRO A 339 1.33 15.36 16.00
C PRO A 339 0.41 14.29 16.56
N PHE A 340 -0.74 14.09 15.92
CA PHE A 340 -1.65 13.00 16.23
C PHE A 340 -0.86 11.71 16.02
N GLY A 341 -0.07 11.34 17.03
CA GLY A 341 0.36 10.00 17.32
C GLY A 341 -0.89 9.25 17.69
N PHE A 342 -1.70 8.96 16.68
CA PHE A 342 -2.59 7.82 16.71
C PHE A 342 -1.66 6.64 16.99
N HIS A 343 -1.61 6.26 18.26
CA HIS A 343 -0.86 5.13 18.79
C HIS A 343 -1.49 3.82 18.29
N LEU A 344 -1.65 3.66 16.97
CA LEU A 344 -1.95 2.37 16.35
C LEU A 344 -0.72 1.46 16.32
N GLY A 345 0.44 1.94 16.78
CA GLY A 345 1.60 1.10 17.09
C GLY A 345 1.37 0.14 18.28
N ALA A 346 0.42 0.42 19.18
CA ALA A 346 0.19 -0.45 20.35
C ALA A 346 -0.74 -1.64 20.06
N ALA A 347 -1.60 -1.56 19.03
CA ALA A 347 -2.48 -2.67 18.67
C ALA A 347 -1.77 -3.70 17.80
N LEU A 348 -0.92 -3.27 16.85
CA LEU A 348 -0.01 -4.18 16.16
C LEU A 348 1.10 -4.66 17.12
N GLY A 349 1.64 -3.79 17.99
CA GLY A 349 2.58 -4.17 19.05
C GLY A 349 2.12 -5.36 19.92
N ARG A 350 0.84 -5.37 20.32
CA ARG A 350 0.26 -6.41 21.19
C ARG A 350 -0.33 -7.61 20.45
N ALA A 351 -0.83 -7.44 19.22
CA ALA A 351 -1.34 -8.58 18.44
C ALA A 351 -0.22 -9.43 17.81
N PHE A 352 0.96 -8.84 17.59
CA PHE A 352 2.06 -9.49 16.88
C PHE A 352 3.19 -9.96 17.80
N GLY A 353 3.06 -9.77 19.12
CA GLY A 353 4.11 -10.19 20.05
C GLY A 353 5.45 -9.55 19.68
N PHE A 354 5.47 -8.24 19.39
CA PHE A 354 6.69 -7.45 19.31
C PHE A 354 7.26 -7.27 20.72
N GLY A 355 7.58 -8.38 21.40
CA GLY A 355 8.43 -8.38 22.56
C GLY A 355 9.72 -7.72 22.12
N ARG A 356 10.04 -6.59 22.76
CA ARG A 356 11.25 -5.78 22.57
C ARG A 356 12.43 -6.69 22.22
N TRP A 357 12.74 -6.76 20.93
CA TRP A 357 13.85 -7.53 20.38
C TRP A 357 15.12 -6.96 21.01
N ARG A 358 15.63 -7.64 22.02
CA ARG A 358 16.98 -7.36 22.50
C ARG A 358 17.91 -8.13 21.59
N ARG A 359 18.78 -7.38 20.92
CA ARG A 359 20.01 -7.85 20.29
C ARG A 359 20.74 -8.87 21.17
#